data_AF-A0A7Y7NGL2-F1
#
_entry.id   AF-A0A7Y7NGL2-F1
#
_cell.length_a   1.000
_cell.length_b   1.000
_cell.length_c   1.000
_cell.angle_alpha   90.00
_cell.angle_beta   90.00
_cell.angle_gamma   90.00
#
_symmetry.space_group_name_H-M   'P 1'
#
loop_
_entity.id
_entity.type
_entity.pdbx_description
1 polymer ?
#
loop_
_entity_poly.entity_id
_entity_poly.type
_entity_poly.pdbx_seq_one_letter_code
_entity_poly.pdbx_strand_id
1 'polypeptide(L)'
;MIKAIQLTNLCCNLIKRDLLKNRLSMANLPYEKLNKLLFQLYYSGFLNYNELSNDKNIKKLEDLGFLKTIEIDDSQLEAKAEELKKQYQHYPIAHVEAINLELTYECNSNCPHCLLKSVRKSYHGKELTYEKIKQTIADAYFAGLLQNGVNFTGGEALLAKIDIFDLIRYASSYGIPTRLFTNSFWGSKVLFKAGNQRFTSALALIKVLKKSGLSHLALSFDSRIDKDKSGIKQLTSVIHACETIGLNYELMSSEEVKTQLDSFIKYLKTTLELKELTFMTPITMDLVDMGGANDNTSKPLNHLFIKDLISHSLCKSKGFYQPSMLTIAPDGSLRSCMYGLGMCNLGNIHVQSLYKIVNDFSDEVTQAFADKSAFELADLLFEPYKNIYKPFSHPCSACVLLARLMQEYYQLVKTQTVSEKDILAINLHVAKDLNLLKVDIS
;
A
#
# COMPACT_ATOMS: atom_id res chain seq x y z
N MET A 1 5.00 -10.27 38.38
CA MET A 1 4.82 -9.39 37.21
C MET A 1 5.87 -8.29 37.30
N ILE A 2 6.82 -8.28 36.38
CA ILE A 2 7.84 -7.27 36.25
C ILE A 2 7.43 -6.28 35.16
N LYS A 3 7.52 -4.99 35.48
CA LYS A 3 7.40 -3.93 34.48
C LYS A 3 8.72 -3.81 33.73
N ALA A 4 8.68 -3.96 32.42
CA ALA A 4 9.85 -3.94 31.56
C ALA A 4 9.64 -3.00 30.36
N ILE A 5 10.75 -2.55 29.76
CA ILE A 5 10.74 -1.85 28.48
C ILE A 5 11.30 -2.74 27.39
N GLN A 6 10.72 -2.64 26.20
CA GLN A 6 11.16 -3.33 24.99
C GLN A 6 11.36 -2.35 23.83
N LEU A 7 12.10 -2.75 22.81
CA LEU A 7 12.17 -2.02 21.55
C LEU A 7 10.87 -2.22 20.77
N THR A 8 10.50 -1.21 19.99
CA THR A 8 9.40 -1.32 19.04
C THR A 8 9.89 -1.68 17.63
N ASN A 9 8.96 -2.09 16.76
CA ASN A 9 9.26 -2.34 15.35
C ASN A 9 9.90 -1.11 14.67
N LEU A 10 9.41 0.10 15.00
CA LEU A 10 9.99 1.37 14.55
C LEU A 10 11.46 1.47 14.94
N CYS A 11 11.79 1.26 16.23
CA CYS A 11 13.17 1.39 16.69
C CYS A 11 14.08 0.33 16.03
N CYS A 12 13.60 -0.92 15.90
CA CYS A 12 14.33 -1.97 15.19
C CYS A 12 14.63 -1.56 13.74
N ASN A 13 13.65 -0.97 13.03
CA ASN A 13 13.84 -0.49 11.67
C ASN A 13 14.90 0.61 11.59
N LEU A 14 14.87 1.58 12.52
CA LEU A 14 15.85 2.67 12.57
C LEU A 14 17.26 2.19 12.88
N ILE A 15 17.41 1.19 13.75
CA ILE A 15 18.71 0.56 14.04
C ILE A 15 19.23 -0.14 12.78
N LYS A 16 18.40 -0.98 12.13
CA LYS A 16 18.81 -1.76 10.95
C LYS A 16 19.15 -0.91 9.73
N ARG A 17 18.48 0.24 9.57
CA ARG A 17 18.70 1.17 8.46
C ARG A 17 19.77 2.23 8.76
N ASP A 18 20.45 2.14 9.90
CA ASP A 18 21.44 3.12 10.36
C ASP A 18 20.89 4.57 10.41
N LEU A 19 19.62 4.70 10.80
CA LEU A 19 18.92 5.99 10.90
C LEU A 19 18.85 6.53 12.32
N LEU A 20 19.16 5.69 13.32
CA LEU A 20 18.96 6.01 14.73
C LEU A 20 19.66 7.32 15.16
N LYS A 21 20.92 7.51 14.76
CA LYS A 21 21.69 8.73 15.08
C LYS A 21 20.99 9.99 14.57
N ASN A 22 20.55 9.96 13.32
CA ASN A 22 19.87 11.09 12.68
C ASN A 22 18.53 11.36 13.38
N ARG A 23 17.74 10.32 13.70
CA ARG A 23 16.43 10.50 14.36
C ARG A 23 16.54 11.00 15.80
N LEU A 24 17.51 10.52 16.57
CA LEU A 24 17.78 11.04 17.92
C LEU A 24 18.25 12.50 17.88
N SER A 25 19.10 12.85 16.92
CA SER A 25 19.53 14.24 16.69
C SER A 25 18.35 15.16 16.36
N MET A 26 17.49 14.76 15.41
CA MET A 26 16.26 15.50 15.06
C MET A 26 15.33 15.70 16.27
N ALA A 27 15.32 14.75 17.20
CA ALA A 27 14.54 14.83 18.42
C ALA A 27 15.26 15.57 19.57
N ASN A 28 16.46 16.13 19.38
CA ASN A 28 17.28 16.72 20.44
C ASN A 28 17.51 15.74 21.61
N LEU A 29 17.96 14.52 21.29
CA LEU A 29 18.27 13.46 22.25
C LEU A 29 19.75 13.05 22.18
N PRO A 30 20.41 12.71 23.31
CA PRO A 30 21.83 12.41 23.35
C PRO A 30 22.14 11.03 22.74
N TYR A 31 22.72 11.02 21.55
CA TYR A 31 22.99 9.79 20.79
C TYR A 31 23.86 8.79 21.57
N GLU A 32 25.07 9.16 22.01
CA GLU A 32 26.02 8.22 22.63
C GLU A 32 25.42 7.45 23.82
N LYS A 33 24.73 8.16 24.72
CA LYS A 33 24.09 7.57 25.90
C LYS A 33 22.95 6.63 25.51
N LEU A 34 22.06 7.07 24.61
CA LEU A 34 20.87 6.29 24.26
C LEU A 34 21.18 5.14 23.31
N ASN A 35 22.19 5.28 22.46
CA ASN A 35 22.65 4.22 21.59
C ASN A 35 23.05 2.99 22.42
N LYS A 36 23.86 3.18 23.48
CA LYS A 36 24.25 2.09 24.39
C LYS A 36 23.04 1.39 25.02
N LEU A 37 22.04 2.15 25.49
CA LEU A 37 20.82 1.61 26.06
C LEU A 37 20.01 0.79 25.04
N LEU A 38 19.78 1.35 23.84
CA LEU A 38 18.99 0.70 22.79
C LEU A 38 19.69 -0.56 22.24
N PHE A 39 21.01 -0.54 22.14
CA PHE A 39 21.80 -1.74 21.82
C PHE A 39 21.70 -2.80 22.91
N GLN A 40 21.75 -2.41 24.19
CA GLN A 40 21.56 -3.35 25.29
C GLN A 40 20.18 -4.03 25.20
N LEU A 41 19.12 -3.26 25.00
CA LEU A 41 17.76 -3.78 24.79
C LEU A 41 17.67 -4.74 23.60
N TYR A 42 18.30 -4.39 22.47
CA TYR A 42 18.30 -5.22 21.27
C TYR A 42 18.86 -6.62 21.53
N TYR A 43 19.89 -6.74 22.37
CA TYR A 43 20.53 -8.02 22.70
C TYR A 43 19.96 -8.72 23.93
N SER A 44 19.37 -7.99 24.89
CA SER A 44 18.77 -8.58 26.09
C SER A 44 17.29 -8.94 25.93
N GLY A 45 16.63 -8.43 24.89
CA GLY A 45 15.18 -8.55 24.72
C GLY A 45 14.45 -7.43 25.46
N PHE A 46 14.64 -7.29 26.77
CA PHE A 46 14.03 -6.20 27.54
C PHE A 46 14.97 -5.70 28.64
N LEU A 47 14.60 -4.60 29.30
CA LEU A 47 15.21 -4.12 30.54
C LEU A 47 14.13 -3.81 31.57
N ASN A 48 14.46 -3.95 32.86
CA ASN A 48 13.52 -3.64 33.94
C ASN A 48 13.24 -2.13 33.98
N TYR A 49 11.97 -1.75 33.99
CA TYR A 49 11.55 -0.35 33.96
C TYR A 49 12.04 0.41 35.20
N ASN A 50 12.07 -0.25 36.36
CA ASN A 50 12.42 0.41 37.62
C ASN A 50 13.88 0.87 37.65
N GLU A 51 14.77 0.15 36.96
CA GLU A 51 16.19 0.50 36.80
C GLU A 51 16.40 1.77 35.96
N LEU A 52 15.38 2.19 35.19
CA LEU A 52 15.46 3.26 34.20
C LEU A 52 14.50 4.43 34.49
N SER A 53 13.61 4.27 35.47
CA SER A 53 12.45 5.15 35.73
C SER A 53 12.78 6.64 35.97
N ASN A 54 14.00 6.96 36.41
CA ASN A 54 14.43 8.34 36.67
C ASN A 54 15.03 9.06 35.44
N ASP A 55 15.19 8.37 34.30
CA ASP A 55 15.76 8.98 33.10
C ASP A 55 14.67 9.60 32.22
N LYS A 56 14.59 10.94 32.23
CA LYS A 56 13.67 11.74 31.39
C LYS A 56 13.70 11.39 29.90
N ASN A 57 14.79 10.80 29.40
CA ASN A 57 14.90 10.40 28.01
C ASN A 57 14.06 9.14 27.70
N ILE A 58 13.81 8.26 28.67
CA ILE A 58 13.00 7.04 28.47
C ILE A 58 11.59 7.42 28.07
N LYS A 59 10.96 8.33 28.83
CA LYS A 59 9.61 8.81 28.52
C LYS A 59 9.55 9.43 27.12
N LYS A 60 10.56 10.23 26.76
CA LYS A 60 10.65 10.83 25.43
C LYS A 60 10.84 9.79 24.32
N LEU A 61 11.59 8.71 24.56
CA LEU A 61 11.71 7.58 23.63
C LEU A 61 10.39 6.81 23.48
N GLU A 62 9.62 6.64 24.56
CA GLU A 62 8.26 6.06 24.48
C GLU A 62 7.31 6.95 23.68
N ASP A 63 7.33 8.27 23.91
CA ASP A 63 6.49 9.24 23.20
C ASP A 63 6.83 9.31 21.70
N LEU A 64 8.09 9.08 21.34
CA LEU A 64 8.55 8.93 19.95
C LEU A 64 8.28 7.52 19.38
N GLY A 65 7.73 6.62 20.19
CA GLY A 65 7.41 5.25 19.79
C GLY A 65 8.63 4.35 19.60
N PHE A 66 9.79 4.67 20.17
CA PHE A 66 10.99 3.81 20.10
C PHE A 66 10.96 2.69 21.13
N LEU A 67 10.31 2.94 22.26
CA LEU A 67 10.16 2.01 23.35
C LEU A 67 8.68 1.73 23.64
N LYS A 68 8.41 0.54 24.15
CA LYS A 68 7.09 0.17 24.69
C LYS A 68 7.28 -0.46 26.06
N THR A 69 6.53 0.02 27.04
CA THR A 69 6.41 -0.64 28.34
C THR A 69 5.53 -1.89 28.22
N ILE A 70 5.96 -2.97 28.85
CA ILE A 70 5.25 -4.24 28.95
C ILE A 70 5.29 -4.77 30.38
N GLU A 71 4.39 -5.70 30.68
CA GLU A 71 4.41 -6.48 31.91
C GLU A 71 4.74 -7.93 31.56
N ILE A 72 5.67 -8.52 32.32
CA ILE A 72 6.14 -9.89 32.09
C ILE A 72 5.92 -10.69 33.37
N ASP A 73 5.38 -11.89 33.25
CA ASP A 73 5.34 -12.85 34.36
C ASP A 73 6.77 -13.26 34.73
N ASP A 74 7.09 -13.25 36.02
CA ASP A 74 8.42 -13.55 36.53
C ASP A 74 8.85 -14.97 36.16
N SER A 75 7.90 -15.89 35.96
CA SER A 75 8.16 -17.26 35.50
C SER A 75 8.48 -17.37 34.00
N GLN A 76 8.25 -16.31 33.22
CA GLN A 76 8.37 -16.30 31.75
C GLN A 76 9.50 -15.41 31.24
N LEU A 77 10.38 -14.89 32.10
CA LEU A 77 11.39 -13.90 31.72
C LEU A 77 12.32 -14.38 30.59
N GLU A 78 12.85 -15.61 30.70
CA GLU A 78 13.75 -16.16 29.68
C GLU A 78 13.04 -16.39 28.34
N ALA A 79 11.87 -17.03 28.37
CA ALA A 79 11.06 -17.26 27.18
C ALA A 79 10.68 -15.94 26.49
N LYS A 80 10.30 -14.92 27.27
CA LYS A 80 9.95 -13.60 26.73
C LYS A 80 11.16 -12.89 26.15
N ALA A 81 12.34 -12.99 26.78
CA ALA A 81 13.57 -12.43 26.24
C ALA A 81 13.91 -13.04 24.86
N GLU A 82 13.81 -14.36 24.71
CA GLU A 82 14.04 -15.04 23.42
C GLU A 82 13.01 -14.64 22.36
N GLU A 83 11.73 -14.57 22.73
CA GLU A 83 10.65 -14.11 21.84
C GLU A 83 10.94 -12.70 21.30
N LEU A 84 11.27 -11.75 22.18
CA LEU A 84 11.57 -10.37 21.83
C LEU A 84 12.81 -10.26 20.94
N LYS A 85 13.89 -10.99 21.25
CA LYS A 85 15.09 -11.02 20.40
C LYS A 85 14.77 -11.52 18.99
N LYS A 86 13.92 -12.55 18.87
CA LYS A 86 13.47 -13.05 17.57
C LYS A 86 12.63 -12.01 16.83
N GLN A 87 11.74 -11.32 17.54
CA GLN A 87 10.94 -10.21 16.98
C GLN A 87 11.82 -9.08 16.45
N TYR A 88 12.87 -8.68 17.20
CA TYR A 88 13.77 -7.60 16.78
C TYR A 88 14.58 -7.95 15.53
N GLN A 89 14.81 -9.23 15.29
CA GLN A 89 15.47 -9.73 14.08
C GLN A 89 14.49 -9.86 12.89
N HIS A 90 13.20 -10.07 13.14
CA HIS A 90 12.19 -10.40 12.13
C HIS A 90 10.94 -9.50 12.24
N TYR A 91 11.13 -8.21 12.46
CA TYR A 91 10.04 -7.26 12.59
C TYR A 91 9.37 -7.00 11.22
N PRO A 92 8.05 -6.77 11.19
CA PRO A 92 7.27 -6.92 9.96
C PRO A 92 7.45 -5.77 8.94
N ILE A 93 7.97 -4.62 9.37
CA ILE A 93 8.21 -3.46 8.51
C ILE A 93 9.61 -3.42 7.87
N ALA A 94 10.43 -4.47 8.05
CA ALA A 94 11.82 -4.49 7.59
C ALA A 94 11.97 -4.22 6.07
N HIS A 95 10.99 -4.66 5.29
CA HIS A 95 11.00 -4.56 3.83
C HIS A 95 10.18 -3.39 3.29
N VAL A 96 9.54 -2.58 4.15
CA VAL A 96 8.74 -1.45 3.70
C VAL A 96 9.66 -0.33 3.21
N GLU A 97 9.58 -0.02 1.92
CA GLU A 97 10.43 0.98 1.28
C GLU A 97 9.62 2.10 0.61
N ALA A 98 8.31 1.95 0.47
CA ALA A 98 7.43 2.99 -0.04
C ALA A 98 6.06 2.98 0.64
N ILE A 99 5.34 4.09 0.51
CA ILE A 99 3.90 4.14 0.80
C ILE A 99 3.12 4.53 -0.45
N ASN A 100 1.95 3.93 -0.60
CA ASN A 100 0.91 4.32 -1.55
C ASN A 100 -0.12 5.18 -0.82
N LEU A 101 -0.38 6.37 -1.37
CA LEU A 101 -1.44 7.26 -0.93
C LEU A 101 -2.50 7.28 -2.02
N GLU A 102 -3.62 6.59 -1.77
CA GLU A 102 -4.81 6.68 -2.60
C GLU A 102 -5.55 7.96 -2.24
N LEU A 103 -5.39 9.00 -3.07
CA LEU A 103 -5.87 10.34 -2.74
C LEU A 103 -7.39 10.50 -2.91
N THR A 104 -7.96 9.74 -3.83
CA THR A 104 -9.38 9.73 -4.14
C THR A 104 -9.71 8.44 -4.89
N TYR A 105 -10.96 7.99 -4.84
CA TYR A 105 -11.46 6.96 -5.76
C TYR A 105 -12.26 7.54 -6.94
N GLU A 106 -12.39 8.87 -7.01
CA GLU A 106 -12.92 9.53 -8.21
C GLU A 106 -12.01 9.27 -9.41
N CYS A 107 -12.62 8.96 -10.56
CA CYS A 107 -11.89 8.72 -11.80
C CYS A 107 -12.79 9.00 -13.00
N ASN A 108 -12.23 9.62 -14.02
CA ASN A 108 -12.92 9.89 -15.28
C ASN A 108 -12.88 8.71 -16.27
N SER A 109 -12.32 7.57 -15.87
CA SER A 109 -12.18 6.37 -16.70
C SER A 109 -12.98 5.19 -16.09
N ASN A 110 -13.38 4.24 -16.94
CA ASN A 110 -14.02 2.98 -16.53
C ASN A 110 -13.22 1.80 -17.08
N CYS A 111 -11.94 1.70 -16.70
CA CYS A 111 -11.03 0.72 -17.27
C CYS A 111 -11.53 -0.71 -17.00
N PRO A 112 -11.51 -1.60 -18.00
CA PRO A 112 -12.04 -2.94 -17.86
C PRO A 112 -11.27 -3.80 -16.85
N HIS A 113 -10.04 -3.44 -16.48
CA HIS A 113 -9.21 -4.16 -15.52
C HIS A 113 -9.14 -3.45 -14.15
N CYS A 114 -9.90 -2.36 -13.94
CA CYS A 114 -9.74 -1.51 -12.78
C CYS A 114 -10.11 -2.24 -11.49
N LEU A 115 -9.16 -2.39 -10.56
CA LEU A 115 -9.41 -3.00 -9.25
C LEU A 115 -10.41 -2.20 -8.42
N LEU A 116 -10.43 -0.88 -8.58
CA LEU A 116 -11.33 0.01 -7.85
C LEU A 116 -12.79 -0.02 -8.36
N LYS A 117 -13.11 -0.74 -9.44
CA LYS A 117 -14.42 -0.66 -10.13
C LYS A 117 -15.62 -0.81 -9.20
N SER A 118 -15.58 -1.77 -8.28
CA SER A 118 -16.68 -2.03 -7.35
C SER A 118 -16.71 -1.05 -6.17
N VAL A 119 -15.55 -0.77 -5.56
CA VAL A 119 -15.45 0.11 -4.38
C VAL A 119 -15.71 1.58 -4.71
N ARG A 120 -15.57 1.99 -5.98
CA ARG A 120 -15.92 3.34 -6.44
C ARG A 120 -17.39 3.66 -6.25
N LYS A 121 -18.29 2.68 -6.32
CA LYS A 121 -19.74 2.90 -6.20
C LYS A 121 -20.17 3.23 -4.77
N SER A 122 -19.45 2.72 -3.78
CA SER A 122 -19.67 2.96 -2.35
C SER A 122 -18.81 4.09 -1.80
N TYR A 123 -18.01 4.74 -2.65
CA TYR A 123 -17.19 5.87 -2.26
C TYR A 123 -18.02 7.15 -2.14
N HIS A 124 -18.01 7.76 -0.95
CA HIS A 124 -18.78 8.97 -0.65
C HIS A 124 -17.90 10.18 -0.30
N GLY A 125 -16.67 10.23 -0.85
CA GLY A 125 -15.82 11.43 -0.75
C GLY A 125 -15.26 11.73 0.65
N LYS A 126 -15.10 10.72 1.51
CA LYS A 126 -14.29 10.80 2.73
C LYS A 126 -12.82 10.82 2.32
N GLU A 127 -12.32 12.00 1.97
CA GLU A 127 -10.93 12.19 1.51
C GLU A 127 -10.03 12.64 2.66
N LEU A 128 -8.77 12.21 2.59
CA LEU A 128 -7.71 12.72 3.45
C LEU A 128 -7.59 14.24 3.28
N THR A 129 -7.17 14.94 4.34
CA THR A 129 -6.81 16.35 4.25
C THR A 129 -5.32 16.49 3.93
N TYR A 130 -4.93 17.66 3.38
CA TYR A 130 -3.52 17.97 3.15
C TYR A 130 -2.67 17.77 4.43
N GLU A 131 -3.11 18.29 5.57
CA GLU A 131 -2.38 18.15 6.84
C GLU A 131 -2.26 16.70 7.30
N LYS A 132 -3.30 15.87 7.08
CA LYS A 132 -3.24 14.46 7.43
C LYS A 132 -2.21 13.73 6.57
N ILE A 133 -2.20 13.96 5.25
CA ILE A 133 -1.22 13.35 4.36
C ILE A 133 0.20 13.82 4.68
N LYS A 134 0.36 15.13 4.92
CA LYS A 134 1.63 15.73 5.31
C LYS A 134 2.19 15.06 6.57
N GLN A 135 1.36 14.89 7.60
CA GLN A 135 1.74 14.17 8.81
C GLN A 135 2.10 12.71 8.52
N THR A 136 1.33 12.01 7.67
CA THR A 136 1.64 10.62 7.27
C THR A 136 2.97 10.50 6.55
N ILE A 137 3.30 11.43 5.64
CA ILE A 137 4.60 11.46 4.96
C ILE A 137 5.72 11.74 5.96
N ALA A 138 5.53 12.67 6.89
CA ALA A 138 6.50 12.97 7.95
C ALA A 138 6.75 11.75 8.83
N ASP A 139 5.69 11.07 9.27
CA ASP A 139 5.78 9.87 10.10
C ASP A 139 6.50 8.74 9.35
N ALA A 140 6.17 8.51 8.07
CA ALA A 140 6.80 7.47 7.27
C ALA A 140 8.28 7.78 7.00
N TYR A 141 8.63 9.04 6.75
CA TYR A 141 10.01 9.49 6.63
C TYR A 141 10.78 9.27 7.93
N PHE A 142 10.23 9.71 9.05
CA PHE A 142 10.84 9.53 10.37
C PHE A 142 11.02 8.05 10.68
N ALA A 143 10.06 7.20 10.31
CA ALA A 143 10.14 5.75 10.47
C ALA A 143 11.09 5.05 9.50
N GLY A 144 11.65 5.76 8.52
CA GLY A 144 12.60 5.20 7.55
C GLY A 144 11.93 4.32 6.50
N LEU A 145 10.66 4.57 6.18
CA LEU A 145 9.83 3.71 5.31
C LEU A 145 9.77 4.18 3.84
N LEU A 146 10.51 5.23 3.48
CA LEU A 146 10.35 5.95 2.20
C LEU A 146 11.61 5.93 1.31
N GLN A 147 12.42 4.87 1.39
CA GLN A 147 13.63 4.73 0.56
C GLN A 147 13.31 4.74 -0.94
N ASN A 148 12.22 4.07 -1.35
CA ASN A 148 11.70 4.05 -2.72
C ASN A 148 10.59 5.10 -2.94
N GLY A 149 10.31 5.93 -1.93
CA GLY A 149 9.50 7.13 -2.09
C GLY A 149 8.02 7.02 -1.70
N VAL A 150 7.27 8.01 -2.15
CA VAL A 150 5.82 8.13 -1.97
C VAL A 150 5.13 8.06 -3.32
N ASN A 151 4.15 7.17 -3.40
CA ASN A 151 3.33 6.94 -4.58
C ASN A 151 1.96 7.62 -4.40
N PHE A 152 1.65 8.60 -5.23
CA PHE A 152 0.33 9.24 -5.29
C PHE A 152 -0.54 8.55 -6.34
N THR A 153 -1.64 7.95 -5.90
CA THR A 153 -2.49 7.08 -6.72
C THR A 153 -3.96 7.16 -6.30
N GLY A 154 -4.78 6.20 -6.70
CA GLY A 154 -6.22 6.12 -6.41
C GLY A 154 -7.01 5.80 -7.67
N GLY A 155 -8.15 6.47 -7.85
CA GLY A 155 -8.88 6.48 -9.10
C GLY A 155 -8.12 7.25 -10.19
N GLU A 156 -8.17 8.57 -10.14
CA GLU A 156 -7.28 9.46 -10.89
C GLU A 156 -6.77 10.54 -9.94
N ALA A 157 -5.49 10.46 -9.57
CA ALA A 157 -4.89 11.30 -8.55
C ALA A 157 -4.97 12.80 -8.87
N LEU A 158 -4.97 13.17 -10.16
CA LEU A 158 -5.11 14.57 -10.58
C LEU A 158 -6.53 15.14 -10.39
N LEU A 159 -7.53 14.30 -10.12
CA LEU A 159 -8.90 14.71 -9.78
C LEU A 159 -9.12 14.86 -8.26
N ALA A 160 -8.15 14.49 -7.43
CA ALA A 160 -8.26 14.66 -5.99
C ALA A 160 -8.49 16.13 -5.62
N LYS A 161 -9.28 16.38 -4.57
CA LYS A 161 -9.55 17.75 -4.11
C LYS A 161 -8.31 18.44 -3.52
N ILE A 162 -7.39 17.65 -2.99
CA ILE A 162 -6.11 18.13 -2.46
C ILE A 162 -5.20 18.54 -3.62
N ASP A 163 -4.46 19.63 -3.43
CA ASP A 163 -3.46 20.04 -4.41
C ASP A 163 -2.26 19.07 -4.40
N ILE A 164 -2.19 18.22 -5.43
CA ILE A 164 -1.12 17.25 -5.62
C ILE A 164 0.27 17.91 -5.68
N PHE A 165 0.37 19.15 -6.16
CA PHE A 165 1.66 19.82 -6.31
C PHE A 165 2.24 20.20 -4.95
N ASP A 166 1.40 20.56 -3.98
CA ASP A 166 1.84 20.83 -2.60
C ASP A 166 2.34 19.55 -1.92
N LEU A 167 1.70 18.41 -2.17
CA LEU A 167 2.15 17.12 -1.64
C LEU A 167 3.49 16.70 -2.23
N ILE A 168 3.68 16.86 -3.55
CA ILE A 168 4.95 16.56 -4.23
C ILE A 168 6.06 17.47 -3.68
N ARG A 169 5.81 18.79 -3.57
CA ARG A 169 6.77 19.74 -2.99
C ARG A 169 7.15 19.36 -1.57
N TYR A 170 6.15 19.02 -0.74
CA TYR A 170 6.38 18.63 0.63
C TYR A 170 7.29 17.41 0.72
N ALA A 171 6.95 16.31 0.03
CA ALA A 171 7.77 15.10 0.05
C ALA A 171 9.18 15.35 -0.53
N SER A 172 9.27 16.04 -1.67
CA SER A 172 10.55 16.35 -2.33
C SER A 172 11.46 17.23 -1.46
N SER A 173 10.90 18.09 -0.60
CA SER A 173 11.72 18.92 0.32
C SER A 173 12.51 18.12 1.35
N TYR A 174 12.13 16.86 1.61
CA TYR A 174 12.88 15.91 2.44
C TYR A 174 13.81 14.99 1.63
N GLY A 175 13.95 15.23 0.32
CA GLY A 175 14.68 14.37 -0.60
C GLY A 175 13.98 13.04 -0.89
N ILE A 176 12.68 12.92 -0.58
CA ILE A 176 11.92 11.70 -0.80
C ILE A 176 11.55 11.60 -2.29
N PRO A 177 11.84 10.47 -2.97
CA PRO A 177 11.37 10.26 -4.34
C PRO A 177 9.85 10.30 -4.40
N THR A 178 9.30 10.94 -5.43
CA THR A 178 7.84 11.04 -5.60
C THR A 178 7.42 10.44 -6.93
N ARG A 179 6.35 9.63 -6.90
CA ARG A 179 5.75 9.02 -8.09
C ARG A 179 4.27 9.37 -8.16
N LEU A 180 3.80 9.76 -9.34
CA LEU A 180 2.38 10.05 -9.60
C LEU A 180 1.83 9.07 -10.62
N PHE A 181 0.79 8.34 -10.27
CA PHE A 181 0.06 7.45 -11.17
C PHE A 181 -1.08 8.23 -11.83
N THR A 182 -1.17 8.15 -13.16
CA THR A 182 -2.18 8.87 -13.96
C THR A 182 -2.62 8.06 -15.16
N ASN A 183 -3.89 8.20 -15.50
CA ASN A 183 -4.49 7.59 -16.68
C ASN A 183 -4.29 8.44 -17.95
N SER A 184 -3.66 9.62 -17.81
CA SER A 184 -3.23 10.52 -18.90
C SER A 184 -4.35 11.15 -19.73
N PHE A 185 -5.59 11.16 -19.24
CA PHE A 185 -6.75 11.72 -19.95
C PHE A 185 -6.59 13.17 -20.44
N TRP A 186 -5.68 13.92 -19.83
CA TRP A 186 -5.40 15.32 -20.08
C TRP A 186 -4.42 15.57 -21.22
N GLY A 187 -3.73 14.53 -21.70
CA GLY A 187 -2.63 14.67 -22.67
C GLY A 187 -3.00 15.43 -23.95
N SER A 188 -4.25 15.29 -24.42
CA SER A 188 -4.75 15.97 -25.62
C SER A 188 -5.78 17.07 -25.33
N LYS A 189 -5.95 17.47 -24.07
CA LYS A 189 -6.95 18.49 -23.68
C LYS A 189 -6.40 19.90 -23.88
N VAL A 190 -7.24 20.78 -24.44
CA VAL A 190 -6.95 22.21 -24.64
C VAL A 190 -7.12 23.06 -23.38
N LEU A 191 -7.93 22.58 -22.42
CA LEU A 191 -8.07 23.16 -21.09
C LEU A 191 -8.53 22.07 -20.11
N PHE A 192 -7.84 21.95 -18.98
CA PHE A 192 -8.21 21.04 -17.90
C PHE A 192 -7.73 21.55 -16.55
N LYS A 193 -8.31 21.01 -15.47
CA LYS A 193 -7.91 21.31 -14.10
C LYS A 193 -7.11 20.15 -13.53
N ALA A 194 -6.06 20.46 -12.79
CA ALA A 194 -5.31 19.52 -11.95
C ALA A 194 -4.92 20.25 -10.66
N GLY A 195 -5.23 19.67 -9.50
CA GLY A 195 -5.18 20.40 -8.22
C GLY A 195 -6.01 21.68 -8.30
N ASN A 196 -5.47 22.81 -7.83
CA ASN A 196 -6.17 24.11 -7.91
C ASN A 196 -5.86 24.93 -9.17
N GLN A 197 -5.11 24.37 -10.12
CA GLN A 197 -4.61 25.08 -11.30
C GLN A 197 -5.28 24.61 -12.60
N ARG A 198 -5.30 25.49 -13.60
CA ARG A 198 -5.75 25.17 -14.96
C ARG A 198 -4.56 25.11 -15.90
N PHE A 199 -4.60 24.15 -16.81
CA PHE A 199 -3.54 23.89 -17.78
C PHE A 199 -4.11 23.84 -19.19
N THR A 200 -3.34 24.35 -20.15
CA THR A 200 -3.71 24.42 -21.57
C THR A 200 -2.97 23.41 -22.44
N SER A 201 -2.01 22.68 -21.88
CA SER A 201 -1.25 21.66 -22.60
C SER A 201 -0.62 20.64 -21.65
N ALA A 202 -0.25 19.48 -22.20
CA ALA A 202 0.50 18.48 -21.47
C ALA A 202 1.84 19.02 -20.95
N LEU A 203 2.55 19.77 -21.80
CA LEU A 203 3.83 20.38 -21.47
C LEU A 203 3.73 21.33 -20.26
N ALA A 204 2.66 22.11 -20.15
CA ALA A 204 2.46 23.02 -19.03
C ALA A 204 2.31 22.26 -17.70
N LEU A 205 1.54 21.17 -17.68
CA LEU A 205 1.40 20.33 -16.49
C LEU A 205 2.73 19.65 -16.14
N ILE A 206 3.41 19.02 -17.11
CA ILE A 206 4.69 18.33 -16.88
C ILE A 206 5.75 19.29 -16.32
N LYS A 207 5.83 20.52 -16.82
CA LYS A 207 6.72 21.56 -16.27
C LYS A 207 6.45 21.84 -14.79
N VAL A 208 5.17 21.97 -14.41
CA VAL A 208 4.78 22.22 -13.00
C VAL A 208 5.04 21.00 -12.12
N LEU A 209 4.77 19.79 -12.61
CA LEU A 209 5.07 18.54 -11.89
C LEU A 209 6.57 18.41 -11.62
N LYS A 210 7.42 18.55 -12.66
CA LYS A 210 8.89 18.49 -12.49
C LYS A 210 9.39 19.59 -11.57
N LYS A 211 8.93 20.84 -11.73
CA LYS A 211 9.29 21.97 -10.85
C LYS A 211 8.87 21.72 -9.40
N SER A 212 7.77 21.00 -9.17
CA SER A 212 7.32 20.65 -7.83
C SER A 212 8.17 19.58 -7.17
N GLY A 213 9.06 18.91 -7.91
CA GLY A 213 9.94 17.85 -7.42
C GLY A 213 9.48 16.44 -7.77
N LEU A 214 8.56 16.28 -8.75
CA LEU A 214 8.14 14.95 -9.19
C LEU A 214 9.33 14.17 -9.75
N SER A 215 9.58 12.97 -9.21
CA SER A 215 10.67 12.11 -9.67
C SER A 215 10.25 11.24 -10.84
N HIS A 216 9.08 10.60 -10.75
CA HIS A 216 8.56 9.69 -11.78
C HIS A 216 7.08 9.94 -12.07
N LEU A 217 6.71 9.90 -13.35
CA LEU A 217 5.31 9.88 -13.76
C LEU A 217 4.94 8.48 -14.26
N ALA A 218 4.06 7.79 -13.55
CA ALA A 218 3.56 6.47 -13.92
C ALA A 218 2.32 6.60 -14.82
N LEU A 219 2.47 6.21 -16.09
CA LEU A 219 1.46 6.30 -17.14
C LEU A 219 0.83 4.94 -17.38
N SER A 220 -0.49 4.82 -17.18
CA SER A 220 -1.21 3.59 -17.50
C SER A 220 -1.25 3.34 -19.02
N PHE A 221 -0.71 2.20 -19.44
CA PHE A 221 -0.80 1.64 -20.78
C PHE A 221 -1.69 0.40 -20.79
N ASP A 222 -2.89 0.51 -21.35
CA ASP A 222 -3.88 -0.56 -21.32
C ASP A 222 -4.81 -0.55 -22.55
N SER A 223 -5.77 -1.48 -22.59
CA SER A 223 -6.69 -1.68 -23.71
C SER A 223 -7.58 -0.49 -24.09
N ARG A 224 -7.57 0.62 -23.33
CA ARG A 224 -8.19 1.90 -23.73
C ARG A 224 -7.47 2.57 -24.90
N ILE A 225 -6.20 2.25 -25.09
CA ILE A 225 -5.35 2.88 -26.10
C ILE A 225 -5.82 2.54 -27.51
N ASP A 226 -6.43 1.37 -27.70
CA ASP A 226 -6.86 0.87 -29.01
C ASP A 226 -8.26 1.33 -29.44
N LYS A 227 -9.16 1.73 -28.53
CA LYS A 227 -10.58 1.84 -28.87
C LYS A 227 -10.95 3.01 -29.79
N ASP A 228 -10.29 4.18 -29.66
CA ASP A 228 -10.68 5.38 -30.42
C ASP A 228 -9.50 6.24 -30.95
N LYS A 229 -8.25 5.74 -30.93
CA LYS A 229 -6.99 6.50 -31.21
C LYS A 229 -6.73 7.73 -30.31
N SER A 230 -7.70 8.14 -29.49
CA SER A 230 -7.60 9.28 -28.56
C SER A 230 -6.60 9.00 -27.44
N GLY A 231 -6.59 7.76 -26.90
CA GLY A 231 -5.61 7.32 -25.89
C GLY A 231 -4.17 7.35 -26.38
N ILE A 232 -3.92 6.89 -27.62
CA ILE A 232 -2.61 7.01 -28.28
C ILE A 232 -2.17 8.47 -28.33
N LYS A 233 -3.02 9.36 -28.85
CA LYS A 233 -2.68 10.80 -28.95
C LYS A 233 -2.40 11.43 -27.58
N GLN A 234 -3.21 11.09 -26.58
CA GLN A 234 -3.04 11.57 -25.20
C GLN A 234 -1.68 11.15 -24.65
N LEU A 235 -1.38 9.85 -24.66
CA LEU A 235 -0.10 9.34 -24.15
C LEU A 235 1.09 9.86 -24.93
N THR A 236 1.02 9.91 -26.27
CA THR A 236 2.09 10.47 -27.09
C THR A 236 2.39 11.92 -26.70
N SER A 237 1.38 12.75 -26.44
CA SER A 237 1.58 14.14 -26.01
C SER A 237 2.22 14.24 -24.62
N VAL A 238 1.79 13.41 -23.67
CA VAL A 238 2.38 13.36 -22.31
C VAL A 238 3.83 12.90 -22.37
N ILE A 239 4.11 11.83 -23.11
CA ILE A 239 5.44 11.25 -23.28
C ILE A 239 6.37 12.27 -23.94
N HIS A 240 5.92 12.92 -25.02
CA HIS A 240 6.71 13.96 -25.67
C HIS A 240 7.06 15.10 -24.71
N ALA A 241 6.11 15.52 -23.86
CA ALA A 241 6.36 16.53 -22.83
C ALA A 241 7.37 16.04 -21.78
N CYS A 242 7.30 14.78 -21.35
CA CYS A 242 8.28 14.19 -20.43
C CYS A 242 9.69 14.14 -21.04
N GLU A 243 9.84 13.64 -22.26
CA GLU A 243 11.11 13.60 -22.99
C GLU A 243 11.70 15.01 -23.19
N THR A 244 10.85 15.97 -23.58
CA THR A 244 11.27 17.38 -23.79
C THR A 244 11.78 18.03 -22.50
N ILE A 245 11.16 17.72 -21.36
CA ILE A 245 11.47 18.33 -20.08
C ILE A 245 12.52 17.52 -19.29
N GLY A 246 12.77 16.27 -19.69
CA GLY A 246 13.61 15.31 -18.99
C GLY A 246 13.01 14.86 -17.65
N LEU A 247 11.72 14.54 -17.63
CA LEU A 247 11.05 13.93 -16.47
C LEU A 247 11.00 12.41 -16.68
N ASN A 248 11.47 11.63 -15.71
CA ASN A 248 11.36 10.17 -15.77
C ASN A 248 9.89 9.75 -15.79
N TYR A 249 9.56 8.78 -16.61
CA TYR A 249 8.21 8.22 -16.67
C TYR A 249 8.23 6.71 -16.84
N GLU A 250 7.20 6.08 -16.29
CA GLU A 250 6.99 4.64 -16.35
C GLU A 250 5.81 4.37 -17.29
N LEU A 251 5.98 3.46 -18.25
CA LEU A 251 4.86 2.95 -19.05
C LEU A 251 4.40 1.64 -18.44
N MET A 252 3.24 1.68 -17.79
CA MET A 252 2.72 0.58 -16.99
C MET A 252 1.71 -0.25 -17.78
N SER A 253 2.00 -1.53 -18.01
CA SER A 253 1.13 -2.44 -18.77
C SER A 253 0.89 -3.76 -18.04
N SER A 254 -0.18 -4.48 -18.41
CA SER A 254 -0.26 -5.91 -18.11
C SER A 254 0.52 -6.73 -19.14
N GLU A 255 0.91 -7.95 -18.80
CA GLU A 255 1.62 -8.85 -19.73
C GLU A 255 0.80 -9.12 -21.01
N GLU A 256 -0.53 -9.09 -20.92
CA GLU A 256 -1.46 -9.31 -22.05
C GLU A 256 -1.35 -8.26 -23.17
N VAL A 257 -0.85 -7.05 -22.87
CA VAL A 257 -0.73 -5.95 -23.83
C VAL A 257 0.72 -5.63 -24.20
N LYS A 258 1.66 -6.52 -23.88
CA LYS A 258 3.09 -6.33 -24.10
C LYS A 258 3.46 -6.11 -25.58
N THR A 259 2.88 -6.90 -26.48
CA THR A 259 3.11 -6.75 -27.93
C THR A 259 2.61 -5.38 -28.45
N GLN A 260 1.49 -4.91 -27.91
CA GLN A 260 0.93 -3.59 -28.21
C GLN A 260 1.83 -2.48 -27.65
N LEU A 261 2.39 -2.67 -26.45
CA LEU A 261 3.36 -1.75 -25.86
C LEU A 261 4.62 -1.64 -26.73
N ASP A 262 5.19 -2.75 -27.18
CA ASP A 262 6.38 -2.76 -28.05
C ASP A 262 6.10 -2.02 -29.37
N SER A 263 4.92 -2.26 -29.96
CA SER A 263 4.46 -1.58 -31.16
C SER A 263 4.28 -0.07 -30.92
N PHE A 264 3.72 0.30 -29.78
CA PHE A 264 3.52 1.70 -29.39
C PHE A 264 4.85 2.42 -29.14
N ILE A 265 5.82 1.77 -28.49
CA ILE A 265 7.17 2.32 -28.30
C ILE A 265 7.84 2.59 -29.65
N LYS A 266 7.72 1.67 -30.62
CA LYS A 266 8.22 1.90 -31.98
C LYS A 266 7.50 3.09 -32.64
N TYR A 267 6.18 3.16 -32.52
CA TYR A 267 5.38 4.29 -33.01
C TYR A 267 5.83 5.63 -32.42
N LEU A 268 6.10 5.70 -31.11
CA LEU A 268 6.56 6.91 -30.42
C LEU A 268 7.91 7.38 -30.95
N LYS A 269 8.89 6.47 -31.09
CA LYS A 269 10.22 6.80 -31.60
C LYS A 269 10.14 7.40 -33.00
N THR A 270 9.36 6.80 -33.89
CA THR A 270 9.16 7.32 -35.25
C THR A 270 8.40 8.65 -35.24
N THR A 271 7.29 8.75 -34.51
CA THR A 271 6.40 9.92 -34.54
C THR A 271 7.02 11.15 -33.89
N LEU A 272 7.85 10.96 -32.87
CA LEU A 272 8.51 12.04 -32.14
C LEU A 272 9.94 12.30 -32.64
N GLU A 273 10.37 11.59 -33.69
CA GLU A 273 11.73 11.66 -34.26
C GLU A 273 12.82 11.42 -33.21
N LEU A 274 12.57 10.51 -32.27
CA LEU A 274 13.47 10.16 -31.17
C LEU A 274 14.24 8.87 -31.49
N LYS A 275 15.56 8.89 -31.34
CA LYS A 275 16.41 7.69 -31.43
C LYS A 275 16.03 6.67 -30.35
N GLU A 276 15.81 7.17 -29.15
CA GLU A 276 15.42 6.40 -27.97
C GLU A 276 14.52 7.22 -27.06
N LEU A 277 13.81 6.54 -26.16
CA LEU A 277 13.00 7.18 -25.13
C LEU A 277 13.87 7.24 -23.86
N THR A 278 14.61 8.33 -23.70
CA THR A 278 15.72 8.45 -22.73
C THR A 278 15.24 8.37 -21.28
N PHE A 279 14.01 8.82 -21.02
CA PHE A 279 13.46 8.95 -19.66
C PHE A 279 12.42 7.87 -19.32
N MET A 280 12.26 6.87 -20.19
CA MET A 280 11.22 5.84 -20.09
C MET A 280 11.70 4.59 -19.36
N THR A 281 10.87 4.07 -18.46
CA THR A 281 11.00 2.71 -17.89
C THR A 281 9.74 1.90 -18.16
N PRO A 282 9.82 0.75 -18.86
CA PRO A 282 8.65 -0.12 -19.03
C PRO A 282 8.42 -0.89 -17.72
N ILE A 283 7.16 -0.93 -17.26
CA ILE A 283 6.75 -1.64 -16.05
C ILE A 283 5.63 -2.60 -16.41
N THR A 284 5.84 -3.90 -16.17
CA THR A 284 4.76 -4.88 -16.24
C THR A 284 4.15 -5.11 -14.88
N MET A 285 2.82 -5.11 -14.82
CA MET A 285 2.03 -5.51 -13.66
C MET A 285 1.25 -6.79 -13.92
N ASP A 286 1.14 -7.61 -12.88
CA ASP A 286 0.22 -8.75 -12.89
C ASP A 286 -1.24 -8.27 -12.87
N LEU A 287 -2.05 -8.85 -13.74
CA LEU A 287 -3.48 -8.61 -13.75
C LEU A 287 -4.18 -9.64 -12.87
N VAL A 288 -4.72 -9.19 -11.74
CA VAL A 288 -5.53 -10.02 -10.84
C VAL A 288 -6.98 -10.07 -11.33
N ASP A 289 -7.61 -11.24 -11.26
CA ASP A 289 -8.96 -11.51 -11.75
C ASP A 289 -10.06 -11.14 -10.74
N MET A 290 -10.02 -9.89 -10.28
CA MET A 290 -11.03 -9.26 -9.43
C MET A 290 -11.26 -7.81 -9.83
N GLY A 291 -12.24 -7.16 -9.23
CA GLY A 291 -12.67 -5.82 -9.66
C GLY A 291 -13.13 -5.87 -11.12
N GLY A 292 -12.75 -4.89 -11.94
CA GLY A 292 -13.17 -4.84 -13.34
C GLY A 292 -12.72 -6.05 -14.16
N ALA A 293 -11.54 -6.59 -13.88
CA ALA A 293 -10.93 -7.64 -14.71
C ALA A 293 -11.79 -8.90 -14.77
N ASN A 294 -12.55 -9.18 -13.71
CA ASN A 294 -13.43 -10.33 -13.64
C ASN A 294 -14.66 -10.25 -14.57
N ASP A 295 -14.99 -9.08 -15.13
CA ASP A 295 -16.08 -8.97 -16.11
C ASP A 295 -15.72 -9.63 -17.46
N ASN A 296 -14.43 -9.90 -17.70
CA ASN A 296 -13.93 -10.46 -18.96
C ASN A 296 -13.36 -11.88 -18.81
N THR A 297 -13.42 -12.49 -17.63
CA THR A 297 -12.85 -13.81 -17.38
C THR A 297 -13.89 -14.91 -17.53
N SER A 298 -13.80 -15.67 -18.62
CA SER A 298 -14.50 -16.94 -18.84
C SER A 298 -13.70 -18.15 -18.35
N LYS A 299 -12.67 -17.94 -17.50
CA LYS A 299 -11.77 -19.01 -17.07
C LYS A 299 -12.46 -19.89 -16.03
N PRO A 300 -12.54 -21.22 -16.18
CA PRO A 300 -13.06 -22.09 -15.12
C PRO A 300 -12.19 -21.99 -13.85
N LEU A 301 -12.80 -22.26 -12.68
CA LEU A 301 -12.06 -22.44 -11.43
C LEU A 301 -11.09 -23.61 -11.63
N ASN A 302 -9.79 -23.30 -11.74
CA ASN A 302 -8.77 -24.27 -12.13
C ASN A 302 -8.21 -25.07 -10.94
N HIS A 303 -8.77 -24.90 -9.74
CA HIS A 303 -8.31 -25.54 -8.51
C HIS A 303 -9.47 -26.14 -7.72
N LEU A 304 -9.28 -27.35 -7.17
CA LEU A 304 -10.27 -28.02 -6.33
C LEU A 304 -10.51 -27.27 -5.01
N PHE A 305 -9.44 -26.65 -4.45
CA PHE A 305 -9.45 -25.90 -3.19
C PHE A 305 -8.69 -24.57 -3.30
N ILE A 306 -9.13 -23.54 -2.55
CA ILE A 306 -8.51 -22.20 -2.58
C ILE A 306 -7.10 -22.17 -1.98
N LYS A 307 -6.83 -23.05 -1.00
CA LYS A 307 -5.52 -23.17 -0.35
C LYS A 307 -4.40 -23.52 -1.34
N ASP A 308 -4.71 -24.38 -2.32
CA ASP A 308 -3.77 -24.74 -3.37
C ASP A 308 -3.41 -23.50 -4.18
N LEU A 309 -4.42 -22.70 -4.56
CA LEU A 309 -4.21 -21.49 -5.33
C LEU A 309 -3.39 -20.43 -4.57
N ILE A 310 -3.66 -20.21 -3.28
CA ILE A 310 -2.92 -19.27 -2.42
C ILE A 310 -1.42 -19.62 -2.36
N SER A 311 -1.09 -20.91 -2.28
CA SER A 311 0.30 -21.40 -2.21
C SER A 311 1.13 -21.04 -3.45
N HIS A 312 0.48 -20.74 -4.58
CA HIS A 312 1.12 -20.33 -5.84
C HIS A 312 1.35 -18.81 -5.94
N SER A 313 0.94 -18.01 -4.95
CA SER A 313 1.20 -16.57 -4.97
C SER A 313 2.70 -16.26 -5.01
N LEU A 314 3.11 -15.28 -5.82
CA LEU A 314 4.51 -14.91 -6.00
C LEU A 314 5.17 -14.50 -4.68
N CYS A 315 4.45 -13.73 -3.85
CA CYS A 315 4.93 -13.31 -2.53
C CYS A 315 4.75 -14.38 -1.45
N LYS A 316 4.15 -15.55 -1.75
CA LYS A 316 3.79 -16.57 -0.75
C LYS A 316 3.06 -15.98 0.46
N SER A 317 2.00 -15.19 0.18
CA SER A 317 1.22 -14.40 1.14
C SER A 317 1.98 -13.40 2.04
N LYS A 318 3.30 -13.22 1.89
CA LYS A 318 4.09 -12.26 2.67
C LYS A 318 3.59 -10.83 2.56
N GLY A 319 2.91 -10.48 1.47
CA GLY A 319 2.28 -9.16 1.32
C GLY A 319 1.34 -8.77 2.47
N PHE A 320 0.84 -9.72 3.27
CA PHE A 320 -0.01 -9.41 4.44
C PHE A 320 0.77 -9.17 5.74
N TYR A 321 1.96 -9.78 5.91
CA TYR A 321 2.68 -9.80 7.19
C TYR A 321 4.14 -9.34 7.13
N GLN A 322 4.70 -9.19 5.93
CA GLN A 322 6.02 -8.64 5.62
C GLN A 322 5.95 -7.89 4.26
N PRO A 323 5.17 -6.80 4.15
CA PRO A 323 5.00 -6.10 2.89
C PRO A 323 6.23 -5.29 2.50
N SER A 324 6.39 -5.04 1.20
CA SER A 324 7.37 -4.08 0.68
C SER A 324 6.87 -2.63 0.69
N MET A 325 5.57 -2.44 0.92
CA MET A 325 4.90 -1.15 0.79
C MET A 325 3.59 -1.14 1.55
N LEU A 326 3.24 0.00 2.14
CA LEU A 326 1.96 0.20 2.83
C LEU A 326 1.04 1.01 1.95
N THR A 327 -0.26 0.70 1.95
CA THR A 327 -1.25 1.49 1.23
C THR A 327 -2.24 2.14 2.18
N ILE A 328 -2.45 3.43 2.00
CA ILE A 328 -3.42 4.24 2.74
C ILE A 328 -4.53 4.64 1.76
N ALA A 329 -5.75 4.23 2.08
CA ALA A 329 -6.96 4.55 1.34
C ALA A 329 -7.44 6.00 1.62
N PRO A 330 -8.35 6.56 0.82
CA PRO A 330 -8.83 7.94 1.01
C PRO A 330 -9.51 8.18 2.37
N ASP A 331 -10.10 7.14 2.96
CA ASP A 331 -10.76 7.17 4.28
C ASP A 331 -9.78 6.98 5.45
N GLY A 332 -8.47 6.94 5.17
CA GLY A 332 -7.40 6.74 6.13
C GLY A 332 -7.14 5.29 6.52
N SER A 333 -7.85 4.32 5.96
CA SER A 333 -7.63 2.90 6.21
C SER A 333 -6.26 2.47 5.68
N LEU A 334 -5.49 1.77 6.51
CA LEU A 334 -4.14 1.31 6.19
C LEU A 334 -4.12 -0.22 6.01
N ARG A 335 -3.48 -0.66 4.92
CA ARG A 335 -3.31 -2.09 4.58
C ARG A 335 -1.90 -2.43 4.14
N SER A 336 -1.52 -3.69 4.37
CA SER A 336 -0.20 -4.24 4.00
C SER A 336 -0.12 -4.72 2.55
N CYS A 337 -1.17 -5.39 2.05
CA CYS A 337 -1.20 -5.88 0.67
C CYS A 337 -1.76 -4.80 -0.28
N MET A 338 -1.03 -4.48 -1.36
CA MET A 338 -1.48 -3.49 -2.35
C MET A 338 -2.82 -3.86 -3.00
N TYR A 339 -3.06 -5.16 -3.21
CA TYR A 339 -4.28 -5.71 -3.79
C TYR A 339 -5.43 -5.85 -2.78
N GLY A 340 -5.18 -5.67 -1.47
CA GLY A 340 -6.16 -5.82 -0.39
C GLY A 340 -7.22 -4.71 -0.34
N LEU A 341 -7.87 -4.40 -1.45
CA LEU A 341 -8.85 -3.32 -1.53
C LEU A 341 -9.97 -3.49 -0.50
N GLY A 342 -10.35 -2.38 0.13
CA GLY A 342 -11.35 -2.35 1.20
C GLY A 342 -10.85 -2.93 2.54
N MET A 343 -9.58 -3.34 2.64
CA MET A 343 -9.00 -3.73 3.92
C MET A 343 -8.57 -2.52 4.75
N CYS A 344 -8.75 -2.64 6.05
CA CYS A 344 -8.23 -1.74 7.08
C CYS A 344 -7.52 -2.57 8.16
N ASN A 345 -6.79 -3.61 7.75
CA ASN A 345 -6.27 -4.63 8.65
C ASN A 345 -5.19 -4.09 9.61
N LEU A 346 -4.42 -3.08 9.21
CA LEU A 346 -3.41 -2.48 10.09
C LEU A 346 -3.93 -1.29 10.92
N GLY A 347 -5.14 -0.81 10.63
CA GLY A 347 -5.78 0.30 11.33
C GLY A 347 -5.93 1.58 10.49
N ASN A 348 -6.32 2.69 11.12
CA ASN A 348 -6.72 3.91 10.42
C ASN A 348 -6.00 5.16 10.94
N ILE A 349 -5.44 5.98 10.04
CA ILE A 349 -4.63 7.17 10.39
C ILE A 349 -5.44 8.35 10.98
N HIS A 350 -6.77 8.28 10.93
CA HIS A 350 -7.64 9.22 11.66
C HIS A 350 -7.79 8.85 13.13
N VAL A 351 -7.59 7.57 13.48
CA VAL A 351 -7.73 7.06 14.84
C VAL A 351 -6.39 7.07 15.57
N GLN A 352 -5.31 6.75 14.86
CA GLN A 352 -3.97 6.60 15.43
C GLN A 352 -2.89 7.15 14.50
N SER A 353 -1.73 7.52 15.06
CA SER A 353 -0.58 7.92 14.27
C SER A 353 -0.01 6.75 13.47
N LEU A 354 0.74 7.03 12.40
CA LEU A 354 1.39 5.98 11.64
C LEU A 354 2.41 5.23 12.50
N TYR A 355 3.10 5.91 13.43
CA TYR A 355 4.01 5.28 14.39
C TYR A 355 3.34 4.18 15.20
N LYS A 356 2.13 4.44 15.69
CA LYS A 356 1.37 3.45 16.46
C LYS A 356 1.01 2.26 15.60
N ILE A 357 0.53 2.50 14.37
CA ILE A 357 0.19 1.44 13.41
C ILE A 357 1.41 0.54 13.13
N VAL A 358 2.57 1.12 12.84
CA VAL A 358 3.76 0.32 12.50
C VAL A 358 4.38 -0.40 13.70
N ASN A 359 4.19 0.12 14.90
CA ASN A 359 4.63 -0.54 16.13
C ASN A 359 3.71 -1.69 16.54
N ASP A 360 2.41 -1.52 16.36
CA ASP A 360 1.45 -2.57 16.70
C ASP A 360 1.34 -3.62 15.58
N PHE A 361 1.65 -3.27 14.30
CA PHE A 361 1.71 -4.09 13.06
C PHE A 361 1.35 -5.57 13.22
N SER A 362 0.11 -5.82 13.60
CA SER A 362 -0.37 -7.15 13.91
C SER A 362 -1.87 -7.04 14.09
N ASP A 363 -2.59 -7.71 13.21
CA ASP A 363 -4.01 -7.98 13.35
C ASP A 363 -4.24 -9.47 13.12
N GLU A 364 -5.47 -9.91 13.37
CA GLU A 364 -5.82 -11.32 13.24
C GLU A 364 -5.57 -11.84 11.81
N VAL A 365 -5.72 -11.00 10.78
CA VAL A 365 -5.44 -11.38 9.39
C VAL A 365 -3.94 -11.52 9.15
N THR A 366 -3.13 -10.53 9.54
CA THR A 366 -1.68 -10.58 9.42
C THR A 366 -1.08 -11.78 10.16
N GLN A 367 -1.54 -12.07 11.38
CA GLN A 367 -1.08 -13.23 12.17
C GLN A 367 -1.42 -14.55 11.47
N ALA A 368 -2.66 -14.69 11.01
CA ALA A 368 -3.11 -15.92 10.41
C ALA A 368 -2.40 -16.28 9.09
N PHE A 369 -1.97 -15.27 8.30
CA PHE A 369 -1.09 -15.54 7.15
C PHE A 369 0.35 -15.87 7.57
N ALA A 370 0.85 -15.28 8.67
CA ALA A 370 2.21 -15.51 9.15
C ALA A 370 2.38 -16.92 9.75
N ASP A 371 1.40 -17.40 10.51
CA ASP A 371 1.42 -18.72 11.16
C ASP A 371 0.76 -19.83 10.32
N LYS A 372 0.14 -19.47 9.18
CA LYS A 372 -0.57 -20.35 8.25
C LYS A 372 -1.93 -20.87 8.76
N SER A 373 -2.49 -20.36 9.85
CA SER A 373 -3.87 -20.65 10.25
C SER A 373 -4.91 -20.12 9.25
N ALA A 374 -4.54 -19.16 8.40
CA ALA A 374 -5.40 -18.71 7.28
C ALA A 374 -5.83 -19.88 6.37
N PHE A 375 -4.96 -20.87 6.17
CA PHE A 375 -5.27 -22.02 5.31
C PHE A 375 -6.34 -22.93 5.93
N GLU A 376 -6.40 -23.02 7.25
CA GLU A 376 -7.44 -23.75 7.98
C GLU A 376 -8.76 -22.97 7.96
N LEU A 377 -8.69 -21.65 8.11
CA LEU A 377 -9.85 -20.76 8.01
C LEU A 377 -10.50 -20.78 6.62
N ALA A 378 -9.75 -21.14 5.57
CA ALA A 378 -10.32 -21.29 4.23
C ALA A 378 -11.39 -22.40 4.17
N ASP A 379 -11.18 -23.51 4.89
CA ASP A 379 -12.11 -24.64 4.93
C ASP A 379 -13.42 -24.25 5.67
N LEU A 380 -13.38 -23.24 6.55
CA LEU A 380 -14.55 -22.68 7.24
C LEU A 380 -15.22 -21.55 6.43
N LEU A 381 -14.43 -20.58 5.99
CA LEU A 381 -14.93 -19.29 5.50
C LEU A 381 -15.22 -19.29 4.00
N PHE A 382 -14.56 -20.12 3.20
CA PHE A 382 -14.68 -20.11 1.74
C PHE A 382 -15.24 -21.40 1.16
N GLU A 383 -14.66 -22.56 1.50
CA GLU A 383 -14.98 -23.83 0.82
C GLU A 383 -16.47 -24.21 0.84
N PRO A 384 -17.23 -24.03 1.94
CA PRO A 384 -18.66 -24.31 1.97
C PRO A 384 -19.48 -23.38 1.06
N TYR A 385 -18.96 -22.19 0.77
CA TYR A 385 -19.66 -21.11 0.07
C TYR A 385 -19.13 -20.85 -1.34
N LYS A 386 -18.09 -21.56 -1.80
CA LYS A 386 -17.38 -21.31 -3.06
C LYS A 386 -18.29 -21.23 -4.29
N ASN A 387 -19.44 -21.90 -4.26
CA ASN A 387 -20.41 -21.91 -5.35
C ASN A 387 -21.02 -20.54 -5.63
N ILE A 388 -20.99 -19.59 -4.69
CA ILE A 388 -21.51 -18.23 -4.94
C ILE A 388 -20.58 -17.35 -5.79
N TYR A 389 -19.32 -17.76 -5.90
CA TYR A 389 -18.29 -16.98 -6.56
C TYR A 389 -18.22 -17.30 -8.05
N LYS A 390 -18.09 -16.25 -8.87
CA LYS A 390 -17.64 -16.32 -10.25
C LYS A 390 -16.27 -17.02 -10.26
N PRO A 391 -15.96 -17.76 -11.33
CA PRO A 391 -14.65 -18.37 -11.45
C PRO A 391 -13.50 -17.36 -11.38
N PHE A 392 -12.47 -17.69 -10.60
CA PHE A 392 -11.20 -16.99 -10.54
C PHE A 392 -10.06 -18.00 -10.41
N SER A 393 -8.86 -17.56 -10.75
CA SER A 393 -7.67 -18.39 -10.98
C SER A 393 -6.37 -17.73 -10.55
N HIS A 394 -6.36 -16.43 -10.27
CA HIS A 394 -5.14 -15.73 -9.89
C HIS A 394 -4.84 -15.93 -8.38
N PRO A 395 -3.62 -16.35 -8.00
CA PRO A 395 -3.26 -16.57 -6.60
C PRO A 395 -3.50 -15.38 -5.69
N CYS A 396 -3.15 -14.16 -6.13
CA CYS A 396 -3.38 -12.95 -5.35
C CYS A 396 -4.87 -12.65 -5.10
N SER A 397 -5.76 -12.96 -6.06
CA SER A 397 -7.22 -12.81 -5.85
C SER A 397 -7.70 -13.75 -4.75
N ALA A 398 -7.21 -14.98 -4.72
CA ALA A 398 -7.50 -15.95 -3.67
C ALA A 398 -7.03 -15.45 -2.29
N CYS A 399 -5.81 -14.94 -2.20
CA CYS A 399 -5.28 -14.40 -0.95
C CYS A 399 -6.11 -13.19 -0.46
N VAL A 400 -6.46 -12.26 -1.35
CA VAL A 400 -7.25 -11.08 -1.00
C VAL A 400 -8.67 -11.44 -0.59
N LEU A 401 -9.31 -12.38 -1.30
CA LEU A 401 -10.63 -12.88 -0.94
C LEU A 401 -10.62 -13.45 0.48
N LEU A 402 -9.72 -14.38 0.77
CA LEU A 402 -9.62 -14.99 2.08
C LEU A 402 -9.31 -13.95 3.17
N ALA A 403 -8.40 -13.01 2.90
CA ALA A 403 -8.07 -11.92 3.82
C ALA A 403 -9.29 -11.04 4.15
N ARG A 404 -10.12 -10.71 3.15
CA ARG A 404 -11.36 -9.95 3.34
C ARG A 404 -12.39 -10.74 4.15
N LEU A 405 -12.58 -12.03 3.85
CA LEU A 405 -13.48 -12.89 4.64
C LEU A 405 -13.04 -12.96 6.11
N MET A 406 -11.74 -13.13 6.37
CA MET A 406 -11.20 -13.16 7.72
C MET A 406 -11.37 -11.82 8.45
N GLN A 407 -11.14 -10.69 7.77
CA GLN A 407 -11.33 -9.37 8.36
C GLN A 407 -12.77 -9.20 8.87
N GLU A 408 -13.77 -9.47 8.02
CA GLU A 408 -15.17 -9.35 8.41
C GLU A 408 -15.57 -10.36 9.50
N TYR A 409 -15.07 -11.60 9.39
CA TYR A 409 -15.29 -12.65 10.38
C TYR A 409 -14.77 -12.25 11.77
N TYR A 410 -13.52 -11.80 11.88
CA TYR A 410 -12.94 -11.42 13.16
C TYR A 410 -13.58 -10.16 13.76
N GLN A 411 -14.11 -9.24 12.95
CA GLN A 411 -14.89 -8.12 13.46
C GLN A 411 -16.20 -8.59 14.11
N LEU A 412 -16.89 -9.58 13.52
CA LEU A 412 -18.09 -10.15 14.10
C LEU A 412 -17.81 -10.98 15.36
N VAL A 413 -16.77 -11.83 15.36
CA VAL A 413 -16.36 -12.63 16.53
C VAL A 413 -16.11 -11.76 17.77
N LYS A 414 -15.63 -10.53 17.60
CA LYS A 414 -15.40 -9.59 18.72
C LYS A 414 -16.67 -9.13 19.41
N THR A 415 -17.84 -9.26 18.76
CA THR A 415 -19.11 -8.70 19.25
C THR A 415 -20.19 -9.75 19.46
N GLN A 416 -20.09 -10.90 18.80
CA GLN A 416 -21.09 -11.97 18.85
C GLN A 416 -20.50 -13.34 18.49
N THR A 417 -21.24 -14.39 18.84
CA THR A 417 -21.02 -15.72 18.26
C THR A 417 -21.43 -15.70 16.79
N VAL A 418 -20.59 -16.23 15.90
CA VAL A 418 -20.81 -16.22 14.46
C VAL A 418 -21.50 -17.52 14.02
N SER A 419 -22.67 -17.39 13.39
CA SER A 419 -23.43 -18.50 12.81
C SER A 419 -23.09 -18.74 11.34
N GLU A 420 -23.50 -19.88 10.77
CA GLU A 420 -23.38 -20.13 9.32
C GLU A 420 -24.05 -19.04 8.46
N LYS A 421 -25.19 -18.50 8.94
CA LYS A 421 -25.89 -17.41 8.27
C LYS A 421 -25.05 -16.13 8.22
N ASP A 422 -24.31 -15.84 9.28
CA ASP A 422 -23.39 -14.69 9.32
C ASP A 422 -22.23 -14.89 8.35
N ILE A 423 -21.66 -16.10 8.28
CA ILE A 423 -20.58 -16.43 7.34
C ILE A 423 -21.07 -16.30 5.88
N LEU A 424 -22.29 -16.76 5.58
CA LEU A 424 -22.90 -16.55 4.26
C LEU A 424 -23.07 -15.06 3.95
N ALA A 425 -23.51 -14.25 4.92
CA ALA A 425 -23.66 -12.80 4.74
C ALA A 425 -22.32 -12.11 4.47
N ILE A 426 -21.27 -12.49 5.20
CA ILE A 426 -19.88 -12.06 4.93
C ILE A 426 -19.49 -12.42 3.50
N ASN A 427 -19.70 -13.67 3.09
CA ASN A 427 -19.35 -14.16 1.76
C ASN A 427 -20.07 -13.37 0.65
N LEU A 428 -21.38 -13.13 0.77
CA LEU A 428 -22.15 -12.34 -0.19
C LEU A 428 -21.63 -10.89 -0.28
N HIS A 429 -21.34 -10.28 0.87
CA HIS A 429 -20.80 -8.92 0.95
C HIS A 429 -19.43 -8.81 0.27
N VAL A 430 -18.48 -9.67 0.67
CA VAL A 430 -17.11 -9.66 0.14
C VAL A 430 -17.07 -10.02 -1.34
N ALA A 431 -17.86 -11.00 -1.77
CA ALA A 431 -17.98 -11.36 -3.19
C ALA A 431 -18.48 -10.18 -4.03
N LYS A 432 -19.45 -9.40 -3.53
CA LYS A 432 -19.94 -8.20 -4.22
C LYS A 432 -18.84 -7.12 -4.30
N ASP A 433 -18.16 -6.85 -3.19
CA ASP A 433 -17.10 -5.85 -3.10
C ASP A 433 -15.93 -6.13 -4.04
N LEU A 434 -15.53 -7.39 -4.19
CA LEU A 434 -14.43 -7.80 -5.06
C LEU A 434 -14.87 -8.05 -6.52
N ASN A 435 -16.14 -7.82 -6.86
CA ASN A 435 -16.77 -8.18 -8.14
C ASN A 435 -16.68 -9.69 -8.47
N LEU A 436 -16.71 -10.54 -7.46
CA LEU A 436 -16.67 -12.00 -7.60
C LEU A 436 -18.03 -12.67 -7.41
N LEU A 437 -19.11 -11.95 -7.09
CA LEU A 437 -20.44 -12.57 -6.89
C LEU A 437 -21.07 -13.03 -8.21
N LYS A 438 -21.62 -14.25 -8.27
CA LYS A 438 -22.45 -14.73 -9.40
C LYS A 438 -23.79 -13.99 -9.44
N VAL A 439 -24.22 -13.60 -10.63
CA VAL A 439 -25.42 -12.77 -10.84
C VAL A 439 -26.71 -13.52 -10.45
N ASP A 440 -26.74 -14.85 -10.58
CA ASP A 440 -27.95 -15.67 -10.41
C ASP A 440 -28.31 -16.02 -8.95
N ILE A 441 -27.71 -15.34 -7.96
CA ILE A 441 -27.86 -15.64 -6.52
C ILE A 441 -28.50 -14.44 -5.77
N SER A 442 -29.02 -13.45 -6.49
CA SER A 442 -29.63 -12.23 -5.92
C SER A 442 -30.97 -12.46 -5.23
#